data_AF-A0A1E5FYB7-F1
#
_entry.id   AF-A0A1E5FYB7-F1
#
_cell.length_a   1.000
_cell.length_b   1.000
_cell.length_c   1.000
_cell.angle_alpha   90.00
_cell.angle_beta   90.00
_cell.angle_gamma   90.00
#
_symmetry.space_group_name_H-M   'P 1'
#
loop_
_entity.id
_entity.type
_entity.pdbx_description
1 polymer ?
#
loop_
_entity_poly.entity_id
_entity_poly.type
_entity_poly.pdbx_seq_one_letter_code
_entity_poly.pdbx_strand_id
1 'polypeptide(L)'
;MRLTFAQFLHYVRTEKTLTQQEMVDLLSRSDTNLSKLDLTTFSRWERGITSPKLSKQLLIARTMDEDVLKLIDPDVEAKEKNKRHFEKMTNRILHPYSKTPKTFSHYYHGSLAKQHSLCEQLVGFHQDYMGICVDAGDIQQSKMVLNTFSDSSGMLVGHLLYGFVPIEQQASSLNPNQLSACPFLDLEKSMEQPVDLYVISTFGSLPTPRMASIMFMLDILCQNTRIKNLVLNCHDQEAYALFETSTDFELVSKGNEIPFGGVKVFGKNYKYAQIRIKSENILALKVISSFLPFIQDYIQNLLED
;
A
#
# COMPACT_ATOMS: atom_id res chain seq x y z
N MET A 1 -10.90 4.13 21.41
CA MET A 1 -11.04 3.00 22.34
C MET A 1 -10.91 1.72 21.53
N ARG A 2 -9.94 0.85 21.87
CA ARG A 2 -9.73 -0.41 21.15
C ARG A 2 -10.86 -1.39 21.47
N LEU A 3 -11.38 -2.06 20.45
CA LEU A 3 -12.43 -3.06 20.61
C LEU A 3 -11.86 -4.46 20.37
N THR A 4 -12.32 -5.41 21.15
CA THR A 4 -12.21 -6.81 20.73
C THR A 4 -13.08 -7.04 19.49
N PHE A 5 -12.73 -8.03 18.68
CA PHE A 5 -13.52 -8.33 17.47
C PHE A 5 -14.99 -8.67 17.78
N ALA A 6 -15.26 -9.34 18.90
CA ALA A 6 -16.62 -9.64 19.36
C ALA A 6 -17.42 -8.37 19.65
N GLN A 7 -16.83 -7.43 20.40
CA GLN A 7 -17.45 -6.12 20.68
C GLN A 7 -17.66 -5.31 19.40
N PHE A 8 -16.69 -5.34 18.48
CA PHE A 8 -16.82 -4.69 17.18
C PHE A 8 -18.00 -5.24 16.38
N LEU A 9 -18.12 -6.57 16.24
CA LEU A 9 -19.24 -7.19 15.53
C LEU A 9 -20.58 -6.83 16.15
N HIS A 10 -20.66 -6.88 17.49
CA HIS A 10 -21.88 -6.52 18.19
C HIS A 10 -22.27 -5.06 17.91
N TYR A 11 -21.32 -4.14 18.10
CA TYR A 11 -21.49 -2.70 17.83
C TYR A 11 -21.99 -2.44 16.40
N VAL A 12 -21.29 -2.95 15.39
CA VAL A 12 -21.65 -2.72 13.98
C VAL A 12 -23.03 -3.29 13.64
N ARG A 13 -23.34 -4.48 14.17
CA ARG A 13 -24.63 -5.13 13.94
C ARG A 13 -25.77 -4.33 14.56
N THR A 14 -25.60 -3.86 15.79
CA THR A 14 -26.61 -3.08 16.51
C THR A 14 -26.82 -1.70 15.90
N GLU A 15 -25.74 -1.01 15.54
CA GLU A 15 -25.79 0.32 14.89
C GLU A 15 -26.55 0.27 13.56
N LYS A 16 -26.34 -0.79 12.77
CA LYS A 16 -27.04 -1.00 11.50
C LYS A 16 -28.37 -1.75 11.65
N THR A 17 -28.81 -2.02 12.88
CA THR A 17 -30.09 -2.70 13.20
C THR A 17 -30.29 -4.06 12.51
N LEU A 18 -29.21 -4.83 12.35
CA LEU A 18 -29.25 -6.12 11.66
C LEU A 18 -29.45 -7.29 12.63
N THR A 19 -30.15 -8.33 12.18
CA THR A 19 -30.09 -9.66 12.79
C THR A 19 -28.75 -10.34 12.46
N GLN A 20 -28.41 -11.41 13.21
CA GLN A 20 -27.21 -12.19 12.89
C GLN A 20 -27.28 -12.81 11.49
N GLN A 21 -28.47 -13.26 11.06
CA GLN A 21 -28.66 -13.84 9.73
C GLN A 21 -28.47 -12.81 8.62
N GLU A 22 -29.07 -11.62 8.75
CA GLU A 22 -28.90 -10.54 7.77
C GLU A 22 -27.44 -10.09 7.66
N MET A 23 -26.73 -10.03 8.80
CA MET A 23 -25.30 -9.71 8.78
C MET A 23 -24.48 -10.78 8.06
N VAL A 24 -24.78 -12.06 8.27
CA VAL A 24 -24.14 -13.17 7.53
C VAL A 24 -24.44 -13.06 6.05
N ASP A 25 -25.70 -12.84 5.66
CA ASP A 25 -26.09 -12.73 4.26
C ASP A 25 -25.41 -11.56 3.55
N LEU A 26 -25.30 -10.40 4.22
CA LEU A 26 -24.61 -9.22 3.72
C LEU A 26 -23.11 -9.51 3.51
N LEU A 27 -22.45 -10.04 4.55
CA LEU A 27 -21.02 -10.34 4.49
C LEU A 27 -20.70 -11.39 3.43
N SER A 28 -21.48 -12.47 3.36
CA SER A 28 -21.27 -13.56 2.40
C SER A 28 -21.45 -13.14 0.94
N ARG A 29 -22.27 -12.11 0.66
CA ARG A 29 -22.44 -11.54 -0.68
C ARG A 29 -21.38 -10.49 -1.04
N SER A 30 -20.71 -9.92 -0.05
CA SER A 30 -19.79 -8.79 -0.26
C SER A 30 -18.39 -9.17 -0.79
N ASP A 31 -17.85 -10.32 -0.36
CA ASP A 31 -16.50 -10.76 -0.73
C ASP A 31 -16.44 -12.30 -0.75
N THR A 32 -15.69 -12.84 -1.72
CA THR A 32 -15.55 -14.29 -1.93
C THR A 32 -14.90 -15.00 -0.73
N ASN A 33 -14.03 -14.33 0.04
CA ASN A 33 -13.43 -14.85 1.27
C ASN A 33 -14.43 -14.99 2.44
N LEU A 34 -15.60 -14.35 2.31
CA LEU A 34 -16.70 -14.41 3.26
C LEU A 34 -17.85 -15.29 2.78
N SER A 35 -17.87 -15.72 1.51
CA SER A 35 -18.96 -16.53 0.91
C SER A 35 -19.37 -17.79 1.69
N LYS A 36 -18.43 -18.39 2.43
CA LYS A 36 -18.67 -19.60 3.26
C LYS A 36 -18.98 -19.28 4.73
N LEU A 37 -19.22 -18.02 5.08
CA LEU A 37 -19.59 -17.63 6.43
C LEU A 37 -20.99 -18.13 6.74
N ASP A 38 -21.13 -18.91 7.81
CA ASP A 38 -22.39 -19.41 8.31
C ASP A 38 -22.79 -18.74 9.65
N LEU A 39 -24.07 -18.86 9.98
CA LEU A 39 -24.64 -18.28 11.20
C LEU A 39 -23.98 -18.79 12.49
N THR A 40 -23.58 -20.07 12.53
CA THR A 40 -22.94 -20.66 13.72
C THR A 40 -21.56 -20.05 13.93
N THR A 41 -20.77 -19.93 12.87
CA THR A 41 -19.45 -19.29 12.90
C THR A 41 -19.57 -17.82 13.33
N PHE A 42 -20.49 -17.07 12.73
CA PHE A 42 -20.75 -15.68 13.09
C PHE A 42 -21.17 -15.55 14.58
N SER A 43 -22.11 -16.37 15.04
CA SER A 43 -22.57 -16.40 16.43
C SER A 43 -21.45 -16.71 17.42
N ARG A 44 -20.48 -17.56 17.05
CA ARG A 44 -19.29 -17.83 17.87
C ARG A 44 -18.35 -16.63 17.92
N TRP A 45 -18.20 -15.90 16.81
CA TRP A 45 -17.40 -14.68 16.75
C TRP A 45 -18.00 -13.55 17.60
N GLU A 46 -19.30 -13.29 17.48
CA GLU A 46 -19.97 -12.23 18.24
C GLU A 46 -19.94 -12.49 19.76
N ARG A 47 -19.96 -13.77 20.17
CA ARG A 47 -19.80 -14.17 21.58
C ARG A 47 -18.33 -14.22 22.05
N GLY A 48 -17.37 -14.00 21.16
CA GLY A 48 -15.94 -14.08 21.48
C GLY A 48 -15.40 -15.50 21.73
N ILE A 49 -16.14 -16.54 21.34
CA ILE A 49 -15.71 -17.95 21.50
C ILE A 49 -14.52 -18.25 20.56
N THR A 50 -14.60 -17.74 19.34
CA THR A 50 -13.51 -17.81 18.36
C THR A 50 -13.36 -16.46 17.68
N SER A 51 -12.22 -16.23 17.02
CA SER A 51 -11.99 -15.03 16.21
C SER A 51 -11.16 -15.40 14.98
N PRO A 52 -11.46 -14.85 13.79
CA PRO A 52 -10.65 -15.09 12.62
C PRO A 52 -9.33 -14.30 12.70
N LYS A 53 -8.42 -14.54 11.75
CA LYS A 53 -7.17 -13.75 11.63
C LYS A 53 -7.48 -12.27 11.42
N LEU A 54 -6.57 -11.39 11.84
CA LEU A 54 -6.74 -9.93 11.76
C LEU A 54 -7.14 -9.45 10.35
N SER A 55 -6.50 -9.93 9.28
CA SER A 55 -6.87 -9.54 7.91
C SER A 55 -8.33 -9.81 7.57
N LYS A 56 -8.92 -10.91 8.07
CA LYS A 56 -10.35 -11.20 7.89
C LYS A 56 -11.24 -10.32 8.77
N GLN A 57 -10.77 -9.93 9.95
CA GLN A 57 -11.47 -8.94 10.79
C GLN A 57 -11.49 -7.57 10.11
N LEU A 58 -10.35 -7.13 9.55
CA LEU A 58 -10.23 -5.88 8.80
C LEU A 58 -11.07 -5.89 7.52
N LEU A 59 -11.17 -7.03 6.83
CA LEU A 59 -12.08 -7.20 5.69
C LEU A 59 -13.52 -6.92 6.08
N ILE A 60 -13.97 -7.50 7.19
CA ILE A 60 -15.33 -7.27 7.70
C ILE A 60 -15.52 -5.79 8.06
N ALA A 61 -14.54 -5.16 8.72
CA ALA A 61 -14.64 -3.74 9.05
C ALA A 61 -14.77 -2.86 7.79
N ARG A 62 -13.96 -3.11 6.77
CA ARG A 62 -14.00 -2.35 5.51
C ARG A 62 -15.26 -2.61 4.70
N THR A 63 -15.76 -3.86 4.67
CA THR A 63 -17.05 -4.19 4.05
C THR A 63 -18.21 -3.43 4.70
N MET A 64 -18.11 -3.16 6.00
CA MET A 64 -19.15 -2.45 6.76
C MET A 64 -18.95 -0.93 6.76
N ASP A 65 -17.97 -0.41 6.02
CA ASP A 65 -17.53 0.98 6.00
C ASP A 65 -17.19 1.53 7.39
N GLU A 66 -16.51 0.71 8.20
CA GLU A 66 -16.09 1.04 9.55
C GLU A 66 -14.58 1.24 9.66
N ASP A 67 -14.19 2.04 10.65
CA ASP A 67 -12.78 2.32 10.94
C ASP A 67 -12.03 1.06 11.38
N VAL A 68 -11.06 0.66 10.57
CA VAL A 68 -10.18 -0.49 10.78
C VAL A 68 -9.28 -0.33 12.00
N LEU A 69 -8.93 0.89 12.39
CA LEU A 69 -8.00 1.17 13.47
C LEU A 69 -8.55 0.70 14.84
N LYS A 70 -9.88 0.63 14.99
CA LYS A 70 -10.56 0.10 16.18
C LYS A 70 -10.14 -1.33 16.53
N LEU A 71 -9.70 -2.12 15.53
CA LEU A 71 -9.35 -3.53 15.65
C LEU A 71 -7.83 -3.79 15.69
N ILE A 72 -7.01 -2.78 15.40
CA ILE A 72 -5.56 -2.93 15.31
C ILE A 72 -4.93 -2.79 16.69
N ASP A 73 -4.06 -3.74 17.02
CA ASP A 73 -3.26 -3.73 18.24
C ASP A 73 -1.91 -3.07 17.96
N PRO A 74 -1.62 -1.86 18.48
CA PRO A 74 -0.31 -1.24 18.27
C PRO A 74 0.83 -1.98 18.97
N ASP A 75 0.53 -2.78 19.99
CA ASP A 75 1.53 -3.46 20.82
C ASP A 75 1.83 -4.89 20.33
N VAL A 76 1.26 -5.30 19.19
CA VAL A 76 1.45 -6.66 18.69
C VAL A 76 2.87 -6.87 18.16
N GLU A 77 3.56 -7.84 18.75
CA GLU A 77 4.94 -8.08 18.36
C GLU A 77 5.06 -8.80 17.00
N ALA A 78 5.81 -8.19 16.08
CA ALA A 78 6.17 -8.79 14.81
C ALA A 78 7.27 -9.85 14.96
N LYS A 79 7.32 -10.80 14.02
CA LYS A 79 8.43 -11.76 13.95
C LYS A 79 9.74 -11.01 13.66
N GLU A 80 10.81 -11.40 14.35
CA GLU A 80 12.14 -10.81 14.21
C GLU A 80 12.64 -10.74 12.75
N LYS A 81 12.40 -11.82 11.98
CA LYS A 81 12.71 -11.84 10.54
C LYS A 81 12.04 -10.70 9.77
N ASN A 82 10.77 -10.45 10.06
CA ASN A 82 9.99 -9.42 9.37
C ASN A 82 10.41 -8.02 9.82
N LYS A 83 10.73 -7.84 11.11
CA LYS A 83 11.33 -6.59 11.61
C LYS A 83 12.60 -6.27 10.83
N ARG A 84 13.50 -7.25 10.67
CA ARG A 84 14.75 -7.07 9.90
C ARG A 84 14.51 -6.74 8.42
N HIS A 85 13.57 -7.42 7.76
CA HIS A 85 13.23 -7.08 6.36
C HIS A 85 12.69 -5.65 6.26
N PHE A 86 11.80 -5.27 7.18
CA PHE A 86 11.24 -3.92 7.25
C PHE A 86 12.34 -2.87 7.51
N GLU A 87 13.18 -3.07 8.52
CA GLU A 87 14.30 -2.18 8.86
C GLU A 87 15.30 -2.03 7.70
N LYS A 88 15.67 -3.11 7.02
CA LYS A 88 16.57 -3.03 5.86
C LYS A 88 15.95 -2.26 4.71
N MET A 89 14.65 -2.45 4.48
CA MET A 89 13.90 -1.71 3.48
C MET A 89 13.84 -0.22 3.87
N THR A 90 13.54 0.12 5.13
CA THR A 90 13.29 1.51 5.56
C THR A 90 14.55 2.30 5.87
N ASN A 91 15.60 1.69 6.42
CA ASN A 91 16.78 2.39 6.97
C ASN A 91 17.97 2.45 6.02
N ARG A 92 17.84 1.95 4.79
CA ARG A 92 18.91 1.98 3.78
C ARG A 92 19.30 3.42 3.42
N ILE A 93 20.60 3.70 3.39
CA ILE A 93 21.15 4.94 2.82
C ILE A 93 21.72 4.59 1.45
N LEU A 94 21.21 5.21 0.38
CA LEU A 94 21.62 4.88 -0.99
C LEU A 94 22.84 5.66 -1.47
N HIS A 95 23.19 6.74 -0.76
CA HIS A 95 24.34 7.59 -1.07
C HIS A 95 25.27 7.66 0.14
N PRO A 96 26.45 6.99 0.09
CA PRO A 96 27.34 6.88 1.25
C PRO A 96 27.93 8.20 1.73
N TYR A 97 27.89 9.24 0.88
CA TYR A 97 28.35 10.59 1.20
C TYR A 97 27.22 11.56 1.52
N SER A 98 25.96 11.10 1.48
CA SER A 98 24.85 11.93 1.89
C SER A 98 24.88 12.05 3.40
N LYS A 99 25.15 13.26 3.89
CA LYS A 99 24.72 13.64 5.24
C LYS A 99 23.20 13.56 5.22
N THR A 100 22.60 12.90 6.20
CA THR A 100 21.14 12.99 6.39
C THR A 100 20.82 14.47 6.51
N PRO A 101 20.17 15.09 5.50
CA PRO A 101 19.72 16.46 5.65
C PRO A 101 18.81 16.48 6.87
N LYS A 102 18.99 17.49 7.71
CA LYS A 102 18.14 17.63 8.90
C LYS A 102 16.70 17.78 8.44
N THR A 103 16.48 18.73 7.53
CA THR A 103 15.18 19.08 6.97
C THR A 103 15.09 18.74 5.48
N PHE A 104 13.88 18.39 5.03
CA PHE A 104 13.53 18.30 3.61
C PHE A 104 12.19 18.99 3.35
N SER A 105 11.95 19.38 2.11
CA SER A 105 10.65 19.91 1.67
C SER A 105 9.82 18.80 1.03
N HIS A 106 8.56 18.68 1.43
CA HIS A 106 7.58 17.82 0.79
C HIS A 106 6.63 18.63 -0.09
N TYR A 107 6.31 18.09 -1.26
CA TYR A 107 5.31 18.66 -2.16
C TYR A 107 4.38 17.57 -2.66
N TYR A 108 3.08 17.83 -2.54
CA TYR A 108 2.01 17.02 -3.11
C TYR A 108 1.58 17.59 -4.47
N HIS A 109 1.59 16.73 -5.49
CA HIS A 109 1.15 17.06 -6.84
C HIS A 109 -0.03 16.17 -7.21
N GLY A 110 -1.26 16.68 -7.06
CA GLY A 110 -2.49 15.97 -7.46
C GLY A 110 -2.69 15.87 -8.97
N SER A 111 -1.89 16.61 -9.76
CA SER A 111 -1.83 16.51 -11.21
C SER A 111 -0.44 16.92 -11.71
N LEU A 112 0.04 16.25 -12.75
CA LEU A 112 1.37 16.47 -13.34
C LEU A 112 1.34 17.29 -14.64
N ALA A 113 0.16 17.71 -15.10
CA ALA A 113 -0.02 18.40 -16.39
C ALA A 113 0.80 19.70 -16.55
N LYS A 114 1.15 20.36 -15.43
CA LYS A 114 1.96 21.59 -15.44
C LYS A 114 3.42 21.36 -15.01
N GLN A 115 3.77 20.13 -14.62
CA GLN A 115 5.04 19.80 -13.95
C GLN A 115 6.10 19.26 -14.93
N HIS A 116 6.31 19.95 -16.06
CA HIS A 116 7.12 19.44 -17.17
C HIS A 116 8.53 19.00 -16.76
N SER A 117 9.28 19.87 -16.08
CA SER A 117 10.65 19.57 -15.63
C SER A 117 10.71 18.39 -14.66
N LEU A 118 9.67 18.19 -13.86
CA LEU A 118 9.62 17.11 -12.88
C LEU A 118 9.34 15.77 -13.56
N CYS A 119 8.46 15.76 -14.57
CA CYS A 119 8.22 14.57 -15.38
C CYS A 119 9.49 14.14 -16.12
N GLU A 120 10.28 15.06 -16.67
CA GLU A 120 11.58 14.75 -17.29
C GLU A 120 12.57 14.12 -16.29
N GLN A 121 12.65 14.66 -15.07
CA GLN A 121 13.47 14.07 -14.00
C GLN A 121 13.01 12.65 -13.64
N LEU A 122 11.69 12.43 -13.58
CA LEU A 122 11.13 11.11 -13.33
C LEU A 122 11.44 10.13 -14.45
N VAL A 123 11.34 10.54 -15.72
CA VAL A 123 11.72 9.71 -16.87
C VAL A 123 13.18 9.27 -16.77
N GLY A 124 14.09 10.23 -16.51
CA GLY A 124 15.51 9.90 -16.31
C GLY A 124 15.70 8.90 -15.17
N PHE A 125 15.05 9.11 -14.03
CA PHE A 125 15.09 8.16 -12.91
C PHE A 125 14.53 6.78 -13.27
N HIS A 126 13.35 6.71 -13.90
CA HIS A 126 12.71 5.45 -14.27
C HIS A 126 13.59 4.66 -15.23
N GLN A 127 14.14 5.33 -16.24
CA GLN A 127 15.01 4.71 -17.24
C GLN A 127 16.34 4.26 -16.63
N ASP A 128 17.04 5.15 -15.92
CA ASP A 128 18.41 4.90 -15.47
C ASP A 128 18.47 4.04 -14.20
N TYR A 129 17.51 4.21 -13.29
CA TYR A 129 17.52 3.53 -11.99
C TYR A 129 16.63 2.29 -11.96
N MET A 130 15.44 2.36 -12.54
CA MET A 130 14.46 1.26 -12.50
C MET A 130 14.49 0.41 -13.78
N GLY A 131 15.10 0.91 -14.86
CA GLY A 131 15.07 0.28 -16.16
C GLY A 131 13.67 0.19 -16.76
N ILE A 132 12.82 1.16 -16.43
CA ILE A 132 11.46 1.33 -16.92
C ILE A 132 11.48 2.43 -17.98
N CYS A 133 11.01 2.14 -19.18
CA CYS A 133 10.92 3.13 -20.26
C CYS A 133 9.57 3.85 -20.17
N VAL A 134 9.59 5.14 -19.87
CA VAL A 134 8.38 5.96 -19.77
C VAL A 134 8.59 7.26 -20.54
N ASP A 135 7.55 7.76 -21.19
CA ASP A 135 7.56 9.07 -21.83
C ASP A 135 7.09 10.17 -20.86
N ALA A 136 7.68 11.37 -20.93
CA ALA A 136 7.31 12.46 -20.05
C ALA A 136 5.86 12.93 -20.30
N GLY A 137 5.41 12.90 -21.55
CA GLY A 137 4.03 13.20 -21.95
C GLY A 137 3.04 12.20 -21.36
N ASP A 138 3.40 10.90 -21.33
CA ASP A 138 2.58 9.86 -20.68
C ASP A 138 2.38 10.18 -19.19
N ILE A 139 3.45 10.58 -18.49
CA ILE A 139 3.36 10.96 -17.08
C ILE A 139 2.51 12.24 -16.90
N GLN A 140 2.73 13.27 -17.73
CA GLN A 140 2.01 14.55 -17.63
C GLN A 140 0.51 14.43 -17.86
N GLN A 141 0.10 13.60 -18.83
CA GLN A 141 -1.30 13.43 -19.21
C GLN A 141 -2.03 12.39 -18.35
N SER A 142 -1.26 11.58 -17.60
CA SER A 142 -1.85 10.59 -16.71
C SER A 142 -2.60 11.23 -15.54
N LYS A 143 -3.54 10.46 -14.99
CA LYS A 143 -4.29 10.81 -13.77
C LYS A 143 -3.56 10.32 -12.51
N MET A 144 -2.23 10.37 -12.56
CA MET A 144 -1.36 9.97 -11.45
C MET A 144 -1.16 11.11 -10.46
N VAL A 145 -0.79 10.72 -9.25
CA VAL A 145 -0.45 11.58 -8.13
C VAL A 145 1.02 11.36 -7.77
N LEU A 146 1.70 12.43 -7.41
CA LEU A 146 3.10 12.40 -7.04
C LEU A 146 3.33 13.14 -5.72
N ASN A 147 4.02 12.48 -4.80
CA ASN A 147 4.68 13.16 -3.68
C ASN A 147 6.17 13.25 -3.97
N THR A 148 6.77 14.42 -3.79
CA THR A 148 8.21 14.65 -3.94
C THR A 148 8.82 15.11 -2.64
N PHE A 149 10.07 14.71 -2.40
CA PHE A 149 10.87 15.14 -1.27
C PHE A 149 12.17 15.73 -1.79
N SER A 150 12.47 16.98 -1.43
CA SER A 150 13.68 17.68 -1.84
C SER A 150 14.51 18.12 -0.65
N ASP A 151 15.83 18.04 -0.75
CA ASP A 151 16.72 18.58 0.27
C ASP A 151 16.77 20.12 0.25
N SER A 152 17.56 20.71 1.16
CA SER A 152 17.73 22.16 1.27
C SER A 152 18.39 22.81 0.05
N SER A 153 19.03 22.03 -0.84
CA SER A 153 19.56 22.52 -2.12
C SER A 153 18.53 22.49 -3.25
N GLY A 154 17.34 21.95 -2.98
CA GLY A 154 16.28 21.73 -3.97
C GLY A 154 16.44 20.44 -4.76
N MET A 155 17.43 19.59 -4.43
CA MET A 155 17.64 18.32 -5.10
C MET A 155 16.58 17.30 -4.68
N LEU A 156 15.97 16.61 -5.64
CA LEU A 156 15.01 15.54 -5.37
C LEU A 156 15.72 14.36 -4.69
N VAL A 157 15.33 14.08 -3.45
CA VAL A 157 15.88 13.00 -2.63
C VAL A 157 14.93 11.81 -2.47
N GLY A 158 13.69 11.93 -2.94
CA GLY A 158 12.71 10.84 -2.97
C GLY A 158 11.41 11.22 -3.65
N HIS A 159 10.61 10.21 -3.96
CA HIS A 159 9.25 10.38 -4.47
C HIS A 159 8.37 9.15 -4.25
N LEU A 160 7.05 9.38 -4.38
CA LEU A 160 6.03 8.34 -4.46
C LEU A 160 5.08 8.70 -5.61
N LEU A 161 5.13 7.92 -6.70
CA LEU A 161 4.27 8.06 -7.87
C LEU A 161 3.25 6.92 -7.90
N TYR A 162 1.97 7.27 -7.89
CA TYR A 162 0.87 6.30 -7.83
C TYR A 162 -0.37 6.79 -8.56
N GLY A 163 -1.32 5.89 -8.80
CA GLY A 163 -2.64 6.20 -9.34
C GLY A 163 -3.67 5.15 -8.95
N PHE A 164 -4.91 5.36 -9.34
CA PHE A 164 -6.01 4.43 -9.08
C PHE A 164 -6.45 3.77 -10.37
N VAL A 165 -6.70 2.47 -10.34
CA VAL A 165 -7.16 1.70 -11.50
C VAL A 165 -8.38 0.86 -11.10
N PRO A 166 -9.27 0.48 -12.03
CA PRO A 166 -10.36 -0.44 -11.72
C PRO A 166 -9.82 -1.77 -11.16
N ILE A 167 -10.63 -2.48 -10.38
CA ILE A 167 -10.26 -3.83 -9.91
C ILE A 167 -10.10 -4.81 -11.08
N GLU A 168 -9.36 -5.90 -10.84
CA GLU A 168 -9.24 -7.06 -11.75
C GLU A 168 -8.60 -6.76 -13.13
N GLN A 169 -7.77 -5.71 -13.20
CA GLN A 169 -6.97 -5.44 -14.39
C GLN A 169 -6.02 -6.60 -14.70
N GLN A 170 -5.92 -6.94 -15.98
CA GLN A 170 -4.97 -7.94 -16.47
C GLN A 170 -3.54 -7.45 -16.25
N ALA A 171 -2.60 -8.36 -16.02
CA ALA A 171 -1.19 -8.01 -15.83
C ALA A 171 -0.62 -7.14 -16.96
N SER A 172 -1.07 -7.36 -18.20
CA SER A 172 -0.67 -6.60 -19.37
C SER A 172 -1.12 -5.13 -19.35
N SER A 173 -2.23 -4.80 -18.68
CA SER A 173 -2.71 -3.42 -18.57
C SER A 173 -2.07 -2.62 -17.44
N LEU A 174 -1.25 -3.26 -16.60
CA LEU A 174 -0.46 -2.63 -15.53
C LEU A 174 1.05 -2.68 -15.85
N ASN A 175 1.39 -2.41 -17.10
CA ASN A 175 2.78 -2.43 -17.56
C ASN A 175 3.47 -1.10 -17.22
N PRO A 176 4.50 -1.09 -16.35
CA PRO A 176 5.18 0.15 -16.00
C PRO A 176 5.89 0.82 -17.18
N ASN A 177 6.16 0.10 -18.28
CA ASN A 177 6.76 0.67 -19.50
C ASN A 177 5.74 1.29 -20.47
N GLN A 178 4.44 1.23 -20.15
CA GLN A 178 3.35 1.69 -21.00
C GLN A 178 2.28 2.37 -20.14
N LEU A 179 2.67 3.42 -19.42
CA LEU A 179 1.78 4.11 -18.48
C LEU A 179 0.57 4.76 -19.18
N SER A 180 0.71 5.23 -20.41
CA SER A 180 -0.41 5.73 -21.22
C SER A 180 -1.51 4.70 -21.49
N ALA A 181 -1.16 3.40 -21.51
CA ALA A 181 -2.12 2.31 -21.69
C ALA A 181 -2.78 1.88 -20.37
N CYS A 182 -2.29 2.34 -19.23
CA CYS A 182 -2.86 2.02 -17.92
C CYS A 182 -4.18 2.79 -17.73
N PRO A 183 -5.28 2.14 -17.30
CA PRO A 183 -6.60 2.76 -17.18
C PRO A 183 -6.71 3.57 -15.87
N PHE A 184 -5.87 4.60 -15.71
CA PHE A 184 -5.92 5.44 -14.52
C PHE A 184 -7.24 6.19 -14.42
N LEU A 185 -7.79 6.20 -13.21
CA LEU A 185 -9.02 6.87 -12.85
C LEU A 185 -8.72 8.25 -12.24
N ASP A 186 -9.66 9.17 -12.38
CA ASP A 186 -9.62 10.44 -11.64
C ASP A 186 -9.80 10.16 -10.15
N LEU A 187 -9.18 11.00 -9.30
CA LEU A 187 -9.31 10.91 -7.85
C LEU A 187 -10.77 10.85 -7.40
N GLU A 188 -11.63 11.73 -7.94
CA GLU A 188 -13.06 11.76 -7.62
C GLU A 188 -13.74 10.42 -7.95
N LYS A 189 -13.52 9.88 -9.16
CA LYS A 189 -14.08 8.58 -9.57
C LYS A 189 -13.53 7.42 -8.76
N SER A 190 -12.28 7.50 -8.32
CA SER A 190 -11.66 6.48 -7.45
C SER A 190 -12.35 6.41 -6.08
N MET A 191 -13.04 7.48 -5.68
CA MET A 191 -13.83 7.53 -4.47
C MET A 191 -15.22 6.94 -4.66
N GLU A 192 -15.71 6.66 -5.87
CA GLU A 192 -17.10 6.21 -6.09
C GLU A 192 -17.24 4.69 -6.22
N GLN A 193 -16.17 4.00 -6.62
CA GLN A 193 -16.19 2.58 -6.92
C GLN A 193 -14.99 1.84 -6.30
N PRO A 194 -15.06 0.50 -6.15
CA PRO A 194 -13.90 -0.29 -5.78
C PRO A 194 -12.75 -0.13 -6.78
N VAL A 195 -11.53 0.09 -6.27
CA VAL A 195 -10.33 0.34 -7.08
C VAL A 195 -9.11 -0.37 -6.50
N ASP A 196 -8.08 -0.54 -7.32
CA ASP A 196 -6.73 -0.86 -6.88
C ASP A 196 -5.89 0.43 -6.81
N LEU A 197 -5.09 0.58 -5.76
CA LEU A 197 -4.05 1.58 -5.66
C LEU A 197 -2.80 1.03 -6.35
N TYR A 198 -2.43 1.60 -7.50
CA TYR A 198 -1.23 1.20 -8.22
C TYR A 198 -0.08 2.16 -7.92
N VAL A 199 0.97 1.65 -7.28
CA VAL A 199 2.23 2.37 -7.01
C VAL A 199 3.23 2.03 -8.11
N ILE A 200 3.40 2.97 -9.04
CA ILE A 200 4.28 2.82 -10.20
C ILE A 200 5.74 2.81 -9.74
N SER A 201 6.11 3.77 -8.90
CA SER A 201 7.45 3.87 -8.36
C SER A 201 7.48 4.58 -7.01
N THR A 202 8.35 4.09 -6.14
CA THR A 202 8.69 4.74 -4.87
C THR A 202 10.21 4.75 -4.72
N PHE A 203 10.75 5.87 -4.28
CA PHE A 203 12.17 6.05 -4.07
C PHE A 203 12.43 6.97 -2.89
N GLY A 204 13.51 6.68 -2.17
CA GLY A 204 14.05 7.55 -1.14
C GLY A 204 15.51 7.24 -1.00
N SER A 205 16.37 8.24 -1.22
CA SER A 205 17.82 8.14 -0.98
C SER A 205 18.14 8.00 0.51
N LEU A 206 17.24 8.47 1.36
CA LEU A 206 17.34 8.56 2.81
C LEU A 206 16.18 7.80 3.49
N PRO A 207 16.34 7.40 4.77
CA PRO A 207 15.28 6.73 5.51
C PRO A 207 13.98 7.54 5.63
N THR A 208 14.06 8.85 5.91
CA THR A 208 12.90 9.68 6.23
C THR A 208 11.91 9.82 5.05
N PRO A 209 12.34 10.23 3.83
CA PRO A 209 11.45 10.24 2.66
C PRO A 209 10.84 8.87 2.34
N ARG A 210 11.61 7.80 2.56
CA ARG A 210 11.14 6.43 2.32
C ARG A 210 10.06 6.04 3.31
N MET A 211 10.25 6.36 4.60
CA MET A 211 9.25 6.13 5.63
C MET A 211 7.99 6.96 5.37
N ALA A 212 8.15 8.24 4.99
CA ALA A 212 7.02 9.10 4.63
C ALA A 212 6.19 8.51 3.47
N SER A 213 6.84 8.02 2.41
CA SER A 213 6.15 7.31 1.32
C SER A 213 5.37 6.08 1.81
N ILE A 214 5.92 5.30 2.74
CA ILE A 214 5.22 4.14 3.32
C ILE A 214 4.01 4.61 4.14
N MET A 215 4.18 5.63 4.97
CA MET A 215 3.08 6.18 5.76
C MET A 215 1.97 6.75 4.88
N PHE A 216 2.28 7.47 3.80
CA PHE A 216 1.27 7.94 2.85
C PHE A 216 0.48 6.79 2.22
N MET A 217 1.16 5.71 1.80
CA MET A 217 0.47 4.54 1.27
C MET A 217 -0.47 3.91 2.31
N LEU A 218 0.00 3.73 3.54
CA LEU A 218 -0.80 3.14 4.62
C LEU A 218 -2.00 4.03 5.00
N ASP A 219 -1.82 5.34 5.03
CA ASP A 219 -2.87 6.30 5.34
C ASP A 219 -3.97 6.26 4.28
N ILE A 220 -3.59 6.25 3.00
CA ILE A 220 -4.52 6.09 1.88
C ILE A 220 -5.35 4.80 2.04
N LEU A 221 -4.71 3.68 2.42
CA LEU A 221 -5.41 2.41 2.63
C LEU A 221 -6.35 2.46 3.85
N CYS A 222 -5.94 3.11 4.94
CA CYS A 222 -6.76 3.28 6.13
C CYS A 222 -8.00 4.14 5.89
N GLN A 223 -7.83 5.27 5.21
CA GLN A 223 -8.91 6.25 4.99
C GLN A 223 -9.91 5.84 3.91
N ASN A 224 -9.54 4.94 3.01
CA ASN A 224 -10.39 4.57 1.88
C ASN A 224 -10.70 3.06 1.84
N THR A 225 -11.91 2.68 2.28
CA THR A 225 -12.43 1.30 2.28
C THR A 225 -12.67 0.72 0.87
N ARG A 226 -12.74 1.58 -0.16
CA ARG A 226 -12.96 1.19 -1.55
C ARG A 226 -11.69 0.69 -2.24
N ILE A 227 -10.51 1.03 -1.71
CA ILE A 227 -9.25 0.49 -2.23
C ILE A 227 -9.14 -0.98 -1.81
N LYS A 228 -9.27 -1.89 -2.77
CA LYS A 228 -9.29 -3.34 -2.49
C LYS A 228 -7.90 -3.95 -2.47
N ASN A 229 -7.01 -3.47 -3.32
CA ASN A 229 -5.64 -3.94 -3.36
C ASN A 229 -4.65 -2.79 -3.50
N LEU A 230 -3.45 -3.02 -2.98
CA LEU A 230 -2.24 -2.30 -3.36
C LEU A 230 -1.51 -3.12 -4.42
N VAL A 231 -1.23 -2.51 -5.57
CA VAL A 231 -0.34 -3.05 -6.59
C VAL A 231 0.97 -2.28 -6.51
N LEU A 232 2.10 -2.99 -6.38
CA LEU A 232 3.42 -2.35 -6.32
C LEU A 232 4.45 -3.09 -7.16
N ASN A 233 5.38 -2.32 -7.73
CA ASN A 233 6.58 -2.84 -8.35
C ASN A 233 7.69 -2.95 -7.29
N CYS A 234 8.01 -4.18 -6.85
CA CYS A 234 9.12 -4.42 -5.93
C CYS A 234 10.44 -4.47 -6.70
N HIS A 235 11.33 -3.51 -6.47
CA HIS A 235 12.69 -3.49 -7.03
C HIS A 235 13.76 -3.95 -6.04
N ASP A 236 13.38 -4.13 -4.78
CA ASP A 236 14.25 -4.51 -3.67
C ASP A 236 13.83 -5.87 -3.09
N GLN A 237 14.82 -6.75 -2.88
CA GLN A 237 14.60 -8.10 -2.40
C GLN A 237 14.04 -8.13 -0.97
N GLU A 238 14.43 -7.20 -0.10
CA GLU A 238 13.97 -7.16 1.29
C GLU A 238 12.51 -6.73 1.35
N ALA A 239 12.10 -5.76 0.52
CA ALA A 239 10.70 -5.38 0.35
C ALA A 239 9.85 -6.57 -0.14
N TYR A 240 10.29 -7.27 -1.19
CA TYR A 240 9.58 -8.45 -1.69
C TYR A 240 9.50 -9.58 -0.64
N ALA A 241 10.61 -9.87 0.05
CA ALA A 241 10.68 -10.91 1.08
C ALA A 241 9.78 -10.61 2.28
N LEU A 242 9.59 -9.33 2.64
CA LEU A 242 8.64 -8.94 3.68
C LEU A 242 7.23 -9.41 3.32
N PHE A 243 6.78 -9.17 2.08
CA PHE A 243 5.46 -9.60 1.66
C PHE A 243 5.37 -11.12 1.51
N GLU A 244 6.38 -11.74 0.88
CA GLU A 244 6.43 -13.19 0.68
C GLU A 244 6.32 -14.00 1.97
N THR A 245 6.87 -13.49 3.06
CA THR A 245 6.91 -14.20 4.34
C THR A 245 5.78 -13.84 5.30
N SER A 246 5.02 -12.78 4.99
CA SER A 246 4.09 -12.17 5.95
C SER A 246 2.63 -12.13 5.49
N THR A 247 2.38 -12.22 4.19
CA THR A 247 1.05 -12.07 3.61
C THR A 247 0.86 -12.92 2.37
N ASP A 248 -0.39 -13.26 2.09
CA ASP A 248 -0.79 -13.75 0.77
C ASP A 248 -0.78 -12.57 -0.22
N PHE A 249 -0.22 -12.80 -1.41
CA PHE A 249 -0.19 -11.86 -2.51
C PHE A 249 -0.27 -12.59 -3.85
N GLU A 250 -0.68 -11.88 -4.89
CA GLU A 250 -0.64 -12.33 -6.27
C GLU A 250 0.61 -11.76 -6.96
N LEU A 251 1.41 -12.60 -7.61
CA LEU A 251 2.48 -12.15 -8.50
C LEU A 251 1.87 -11.82 -9.87
N VAL A 252 1.74 -10.53 -10.17
CA VAL A 252 1.07 -10.03 -11.38
C VAL A 252 1.99 -10.14 -12.60
N SER A 253 3.20 -9.60 -12.48
CA SER A 253 4.18 -9.58 -13.57
C SER A 253 5.61 -9.50 -13.04
N LYS A 254 6.59 -9.64 -13.94
CA LYS A 254 8.02 -9.57 -13.63
C LYS A 254 8.71 -8.72 -14.67
N GLY A 255 9.72 -7.97 -14.25
CA GLY A 255 10.61 -7.27 -15.17
C GLY A 255 11.51 -8.24 -15.94
N ASN A 256 12.41 -7.69 -16.76
CA ASN A 256 13.40 -8.50 -17.48
C ASN A 256 14.31 -9.27 -16.51
N GLU A 257 14.69 -10.49 -16.91
CA GLU A 257 15.67 -11.30 -16.18
C GLU A 257 17.04 -10.62 -16.22
N ILE A 258 17.74 -10.61 -15.09
CA ILE A 258 19.06 -9.99 -14.93
C ILE A 258 20.02 -10.99 -14.27
N PRO A 259 21.34 -10.92 -14.54
CA PRO A 259 22.28 -11.89 -14.01
C PRO A 259 22.46 -11.79 -12.48
N PHE A 260 22.42 -10.57 -11.92
CA PHE A 260 22.62 -10.31 -10.49
C PHE A 260 21.79 -9.10 -10.03
N GLY A 261 21.46 -9.05 -8.74
CA GLY A 261 20.66 -7.97 -8.14
C GLY A 261 19.16 -8.13 -8.36
N GLY A 262 18.41 -7.05 -8.10
CA GLY A 262 16.94 -7.01 -8.22
C GLY A 262 16.22 -7.92 -7.24
N VAL A 263 15.15 -8.59 -7.72
CA VAL A 263 14.30 -9.47 -6.93
C VAL A 263 14.36 -10.90 -7.47
N LYS A 264 14.65 -11.84 -6.59
CA LYS A 264 14.69 -13.27 -6.89
C LYS A 264 13.30 -13.88 -6.77
N VAL A 265 12.78 -14.39 -7.88
CA VAL A 265 11.49 -15.07 -7.97
C VAL A 265 11.69 -16.42 -8.66
N PHE A 266 11.26 -17.51 -8.03
CA PHE A 266 11.41 -18.89 -8.55
C PHE A 266 12.83 -19.24 -9.02
N GLY A 267 13.84 -18.78 -8.28
CA GLY A 267 15.25 -19.10 -8.54
C GLY A 267 15.96 -18.17 -9.53
N LYS A 268 15.25 -17.27 -10.20
CA LYS A 268 15.80 -16.30 -11.17
C LYS A 268 15.72 -14.88 -10.65
N ASN A 269 16.66 -14.02 -11.05
CA ASN A 269 16.66 -12.61 -10.68
C ASN A 269 15.97 -11.77 -11.76
N TYR A 270 15.07 -10.91 -11.33
CA TYR A 270 14.32 -10.00 -12.20
C TYR A 270 14.54 -8.56 -11.75
N LYS A 271 14.49 -7.60 -12.68
CA LYS A 271 14.58 -6.17 -12.35
C LYS A 271 13.54 -5.74 -11.30
N TYR A 272 12.35 -6.32 -11.38
CA TYR A 272 11.30 -6.15 -10.39
C TYR A 272 10.36 -7.34 -10.38
N ALA A 273 9.61 -7.48 -9.29
CA ALA A 273 8.42 -8.31 -9.18
C ALA A 273 7.23 -7.41 -8.89
N GLN A 274 6.22 -7.43 -9.76
CA GLN A 274 4.99 -6.69 -9.53
C GLN A 274 4.02 -7.58 -8.78
N ILE A 275 3.56 -7.11 -7.63
CA ILE A 275 2.68 -7.86 -6.75
C ILE A 275 1.40 -7.09 -6.48
N ARG A 276 0.29 -7.81 -6.32
CA ARG A 276 -1.01 -7.30 -5.90
C ARG A 276 -1.34 -7.91 -4.54
N ILE A 277 -1.63 -7.06 -3.56
CA ILE A 277 -1.90 -7.46 -2.18
C ILE A 277 -3.21 -6.83 -1.73
N LYS A 278 -4.10 -7.62 -1.11
CA LYS A 278 -5.32 -7.09 -0.49
C LYS A 278 -4.98 -6.06 0.59
N SER A 279 -5.72 -4.95 0.63
CA SER A 279 -5.49 -3.87 1.59
C SER A 279 -5.49 -4.36 3.03
N GLU A 280 -6.40 -5.26 3.36
CA GLU A 280 -6.56 -5.84 4.69
C GLU A 280 -5.36 -6.67 5.12
N ASN A 281 -4.69 -7.31 4.16
CA ASN A 281 -3.53 -8.10 4.45
C ASN A 281 -2.31 -7.22 4.75
N ILE A 282 -2.19 -6.07 4.06
CA ILE A 282 -1.16 -5.06 4.36
C ILE A 282 -1.40 -4.48 5.73
N LEU A 283 -2.62 -4.00 6.00
CA LEU A 283 -2.98 -3.37 7.27
C LEU A 283 -2.89 -4.34 8.47
N ALA A 284 -2.97 -5.65 8.22
CA ALA A 284 -2.76 -6.69 9.24
C ALA A 284 -1.28 -7.04 9.49
N LEU A 285 -0.33 -6.44 8.76
CA LEU A 285 1.10 -6.67 8.98
C LEU A 285 1.51 -6.15 10.35
N LYS A 286 1.99 -7.06 11.20
CA LYS A 286 2.42 -6.72 12.56
C LYS A 286 3.54 -5.67 12.59
N VAL A 287 4.44 -5.68 11.61
CA VAL A 287 5.58 -4.74 11.54
C VAL A 287 5.16 -3.28 11.39
N ILE A 288 3.93 -3.01 10.94
CA ILE A 288 3.41 -1.64 10.79
C ILE A 288 2.33 -1.28 11.81
N SER A 289 1.87 -2.26 12.60
CA SER A 289 0.71 -2.11 13.49
C SER A 289 0.83 -0.96 14.49
N SER A 290 2.05 -0.70 14.99
CA SER A 290 2.35 0.41 15.90
C SER A 290 2.22 1.78 15.26
N PHE A 291 2.36 1.89 13.94
CA PHE A 291 2.26 3.18 13.23
C PHE A 291 0.81 3.56 12.92
N LEU A 292 -0.04 2.57 12.61
CA LEU A 292 -1.37 2.81 12.03
C LEU A 292 -2.29 3.70 12.88
N PRO A 293 -2.40 3.52 14.22
CA PRO A 293 -3.25 4.39 15.04
C PRO A 293 -2.77 5.85 15.13
N PHE A 294 -1.49 6.10 14.84
CA PHE A 294 -0.82 7.40 14.99
C PHE A 294 -0.26 7.90 13.65
N ILE A 295 -0.81 7.41 12.54
CA ILE A 295 -0.19 7.58 11.21
C ILE A 295 -0.04 9.04 10.81
N GLN A 296 -1.02 9.88 11.15
CA GLN A 296 -0.98 11.32 10.90
C GLN A 296 0.12 12.01 11.70
N ASP A 297 0.24 11.68 13.00
CA ASP A 297 1.30 12.20 13.85
C ASP A 297 2.69 11.77 13.34
N TYR A 298 2.82 10.51 12.89
CA TYR A 298 4.05 10.02 12.27
C TYR A 298 4.40 10.77 10.98
N ILE A 299 3.43 10.99 10.10
CA ILE A 299 3.64 11.77 8.87
C ILE A 299 4.09 13.19 9.23
N GLN A 300 3.38 13.86 10.14
CA GLN A 300 3.72 15.22 10.55
C GLN A 300 5.14 15.30 11.11
N ASN A 301 5.50 14.43 12.05
CA ASN A 301 6.85 14.40 12.63
C ASN A 301 7.93 14.14 11.57
N LEU A 302 7.68 13.24 10.62
CA LEU A 302 8.62 12.96 9.54
C LEU A 302 8.85 14.19 8.64
N LEU A 303 7.84 15.04 8.45
CA LEU A 303 7.90 16.21 7.56
C LEU A 303 8.36 17.51 8.25
N GLU A 304 8.28 17.59 9.58
CA GLU A 304 8.67 18.77 10.36
C GLU A 304 10.15 18.73 10.82
N ASP A 305 10.76 17.54 10.89
CA ASP A 305 12.18 17.33 11.21
C ASP A 305 13.13 17.68 10.04
#